data_AF-A0A9X1RU67-F1
#
_entry.id   AF-A0A9X1RU67-F1
#
_cell.length_a   1.000
_cell.length_b   1.000
_cell.length_c   1.000
_cell.angle_alpha   90.00
_cell.angle_beta   90.00
_cell.angle_gamma   90.00
#
_symmetry.space_group_name_H-M   'P 1'
#
loop_
_entity.id
_entity.type
_entity.pdbx_description
1 polymer ?
#
loop_
_entity_poly.entity_id
_entity_poly.type
_entity_poly.pdbx_seq_one_letter_code
_entity_poly.pdbx_strand_id
1 'polypeptide(L)'
;MSDNKPLVARIAEKYGVESQKFYDSLKATAFKQRDGSAPTNEQMMALLVVADQYGLNPFTKEIYAFPDKQNGIIPVVGVDGWCRIINEHSQYDGVEFEYSDKMILMPGSKVECPEWIETVMYRKDRARPIKIREFLDEVYREPFQGKGRNGPYTIEGPWQTHTKRQLRHKSFIQCARIAFGFVGIFDQDEAERIRDMGDAEVVPMVTPAINPNNDQPVKQIDYQRLDPILEKLADRASQQSAWGAALQYVNERFKGSEKEYAIQFLNDKESELIALTHVDEESSELELLSTEVEDDEKTSQAMPEFSDEEAGSFH
;
A
#
# COMPACT_ATOMS: atom_id res chain seq x y z
N MET A 1 -1.19 -13.61 -35.90
CA MET A 1 -2.42 -12.83 -35.66
C MET A 1 -2.76 -13.02 -34.21
N SER A 2 -2.67 -11.97 -33.39
CA SER A 2 -3.15 -12.02 -32.01
C SER A 2 -4.66 -12.22 -32.08
N ASP A 3 -5.13 -13.39 -31.68
CA ASP A 3 -6.53 -13.77 -31.71
C ASP A 3 -7.29 -12.84 -30.76
N ASN A 4 -7.98 -11.84 -31.31
CA ASN A 4 -8.64 -10.76 -30.55
C ASN A 4 -9.98 -11.23 -29.98
N LYS A 5 -9.99 -12.43 -29.40
CA LYS A 5 -11.15 -13.05 -28.78
C LYS A 5 -11.39 -12.41 -27.41
N PRO A 6 -12.66 -12.14 -27.04
CA PRO A 6 -13.01 -11.71 -25.70
C PRO A 6 -12.47 -12.67 -24.63
N LEU A 7 -12.10 -12.15 -23.45
CA LEU A 7 -11.44 -12.94 -22.38
C LEU A 7 -12.16 -14.26 -22.09
N VAL A 8 -13.47 -14.20 -21.87
CA VAL A 8 -14.28 -15.39 -21.56
C VAL A 8 -14.22 -16.42 -22.70
N ALA A 9 -14.24 -15.96 -23.96
CA ALA A 9 -14.14 -16.85 -25.12
C ALA A 9 -12.75 -17.48 -25.23
N ARG A 10 -11.68 -16.71 -24.98
CA ARG A 10 -10.30 -17.20 -24.99
C ARG A 10 -10.08 -18.29 -23.93
N ILE A 11 -10.60 -18.09 -22.72
CA ILE A 11 -10.48 -19.09 -21.65
C ILE A 11 -11.37 -20.30 -21.96
N ALA A 12 -12.63 -20.08 -22.37
CA ALA A 12 -13.57 -21.17 -22.65
C ALA A 12 -13.07 -22.09 -23.79
N GLU A 13 -12.40 -21.52 -24.79
CA GLU A 13 -11.76 -22.27 -25.88
C GLU A 13 -10.65 -23.21 -25.38
N LYS A 14 -9.87 -22.81 -24.37
CA LYS A 14 -8.87 -23.71 -23.74
C LYS A 14 -9.49 -24.98 -23.17
N TYR A 15 -10.77 -24.91 -22.77
CA TYR A 15 -11.52 -26.04 -22.23
C TYR A 15 -12.46 -26.69 -23.26
N GLY A 16 -12.54 -26.16 -24.49
CA GLY A 16 -13.47 -26.63 -25.51
C GLY A 16 -14.94 -26.41 -25.15
N VAL A 17 -15.26 -25.37 -24.37
CA VAL A 17 -16.61 -25.08 -23.88
C VAL A 17 -17.15 -23.79 -24.51
N GLU A 18 -18.47 -23.72 -24.69
CA GLU A 18 -19.14 -22.48 -25.11
C GLU A 18 -18.99 -21.37 -24.05
N SER A 19 -18.62 -20.16 -24.47
CA SER A 19 -18.29 -19.03 -23.58
C SER A 19 -19.34 -18.72 -22.51
N GLN A 20 -20.63 -18.69 -22.90
CA GLN A 20 -21.70 -18.36 -21.96
C GLN A 20 -21.89 -19.48 -20.93
N LYS A 21 -21.92 -20.74 -21.39
CA LYS A 21 -22.03 -21.91 -20.50
C LYS A 21 -20.84 -22.02 -19.56
N PHE A 22 -19.64 -21.72 -20.04
CA PHE A 22 -18.43 -21.67 -19.21
C PHE A 22 -18.58 -20.64 -18.09
N TYR A 23 -18.98 -19.42 -18.44
CA TYR A 23 -19.17 -18.32 -17.49
C TYR A 23 -20.24 -18.63 -16.44
N ASP A 24 -21.39 -19.14 -16.87
CA ASP A 24 -22.49 -19.49 -15.96
C ASP A 24 -22.13 -20.68 -15.06
N SER A 25 -21.40 -21.67 -15.59
CA SER A 25 -20.92 -22.81 -14.81
C SER A 25 -19.95 -22.37 -13.72
N LEU A 26 -19.04 -21.44 -14.03
CA LEU A 26 -18.10 -20.92 -13.03
C LEU A 26 -18.81 -20.17 -11.90
N LYS A 27 -19.82 -19.35 -12.22
CA LYS A 27 -20.65 -18.69 -11.20
C LYS A 27 -21.38 -19.69 -10.30
N ALA A 28 -21.91 -20.76 -10.89
CA ALA A 28 -22.72 -21.75 -10.17
C ALA A 28 -21.88 -22.76 -9.35
N THR A 29 -20.61 -22.96 -9.73
CA THR A 29 -19.76 -24.02 -9.15
C THR A 29 -18.49 -23.47 -8.51
N ALA A 30 -17.50 -23.06 -9.32
CA ALA A 30 -16.16 -22.71 -8.88
C ALA A 30 -16.10 -21.45 -8.00
N PHE A 31 -16.99 -20.47 -8.23
CA PHE A 31 -16.97 -19.18 -7.56
C PHE A 31 -18.22 -18.87 -6.75
N LYS A 32 -19.00 -19.89 -6.39
CA LYS A 32 -20.18 -19.70 -5.53
C LYS A 32 -19.76 -19.18 -4.16
N GLN A 33 -20.36 -18.07 -3.72
CA GLN A 33 -20.08 -17.51 -2.41
C GLN A 33 -20.65 -18.40 -1.29
N ARG A 34 -20.14 -18.24 -0.06
CA ARG A 34 -20.56 -19.06 1.10
C ARG A 34 -22.05 -18.94 1.43
N ASP A 35 -22.66 -17.79 1.15
CA ASP A 35 -24.09 -17.53 1.30
C ASP A 35 -24.93 -18.10 0.13
N GLY A 36 -24.27 -18.69 -0.85
CA GLY A 36 -24.89 -19.26 -2.04
C GLY A 36 -25.20 -18.26 -3.15
N SER A 37 -24.84 -16.99 -2.97
CA SER A 37 -24.98 -15.97 -4.01
C SER A 37 -23.93 -16.15 -5.12
N ALA A 38 -24.28 -15.64 -6.30
CA ALA A 38 -23.37 -15.63 -7.44
C ALA A 38 -22.53 -14.34 -7.39
N PRO A 39 -21.22 -14.41 -7.69
CA PRO A 39 -20.38 -13.22 -7.78
C PRO A 39 -20.86 -12.28 -8.91
N THR A 40 -20.62 -10.98 -8.73
CA THR A 40 -20.99 -9.98 -9.74
C THR A 40 -20.17 -10.16 -11.02
N ASN A 41 -20.57 -9.50 -12.11
CA ASN A 41 -19.86 -9.62 -13.37
C ASN A 41 -18.43 -9.08 -13.29
N GLU A 42 -18.24 -8.00 -12.53
CA GLU A 42 -16.97 -7.31 -12.30
C GLU A 42 -16.03 -8.18 -11.47
N GLN A 43 -16.57 -8.83 -10.43
CA GLN A 43 -15.85 -9.80 -9.61
C GLN A 43 -15.39 -11.01 -10.44
N MET A 44 -16.30 -11.56 -11.24
CA MET A 44 -15.95 -12.64 -12.17
C MET A 44 -14.86 -12.22 -13.15
N MET A 45 -14.92 -10.99 -13.67
CA MET A 45 -13.90 -10.48 -14.58
C MET A 45 -12.54 -10.40 -13.90
N ALA A 46 -12.47 -9.86 -12.68
CA ALA A 46 -11.21 -9.77 -11.92
C ALA A 46 -10.54 -11.15 -11.73
N LEU A 47 -11.31 -12.17 -11.35
CA LEU A 47 -10.80 -13.55 -11.21
C LEU A 47 -10.32 -14.13 -12.53
N LEU A 48 -11.11 -13.97 -13.60
CA LEU A 48 -10.79 -14.53 -14.91
C LEU A 48 -9.57 -13.89 -15.54
N VAL A 49 -9.32 -12.60 -15.31
CA VAL A 49 -8.11 -11.91 -15.76
C VAL A 49 -6.87 -12.55 -15.12
N VAL A 50 -6.90 -12.77 -13.81
CA VAL A 50 -5.80 -13.41 -13.08
C VAL A 50 -5.62 -14.87 -13.50
N ALA A 51 -6.72 -15.60 -13.66
CA ALA A 51 -6.71 -16.98 -14.12
C ALA A 51 -6.07 -17.11 -15.51
N ASP A 52 -6.43 -16.23 -16.45
CA ASP A 52 -5.85 -16.25 -17.79
C ASP A 52 -4.37 -15.83 -17.80
N GLN A 53 -4.00 -14.81 -17.02
CA GLN A 53 -2.62 -14.31 -16.91
C GLN A 53 -1.64 -15.41 -16.50
N TYR A 54 -2.03 -16.28 -15.55
CA TYR A 54 -1.19 -17.35 -15.03
C TYR A 54 -1.60 -18.75 -15.53
N GLY A 55 -2.55 -18.83 -16.46
CA GLY A 55 -3.09 -20.09 -16.97
C GLY A 55 -3.72 -20.99 -15.90
N LEU A 56 -4.19 -20.42 -14.77
CA LEU A 56 -4.76 -21.15 -13.64
C LEU A 56 -6.15 -21.68 -13.96
N ASN A 57 -6.43 -22.89 -13.51
CA ASN A 57 -7.70 -23.56 -13.75
C ASN A 57 -8.68 -23.36 -12.57
N PRO A 58 -9.80 -22.64 -12.77
CA PRO A 58 -10.79 -22.43 -11.72
C PRO A 58 -11.53 -23.69 -11.29
N PHE A 59 -11.69 -24.67 -12.18
CA PHE A 59 -12.45 -25.90 -11.89
C PHE A 59 -11.70 -26.87 -10.98
N THR A 60 -10.36 -26.85 -11.02
CA THR A 60 -9.50 -27.66 -10.14
C THR A 60 -9.13 -26.93 -8.85
N LYS A 61 -9.70 -25.74 -8.60
CA LYS A 61 -9.38 -24.87 -7.45
C LYS A 61 -7.92 -24.44 -7.38
N GLU A 62 -7.24 -24.37 -8.51
CA GLU A 62 -5.94 -23.69 -8.58
C GLU A 62 -6.09 -22.20 -8.29
N ILE A 63 -7.24 -21.62 -8.67
CA ILE A 63 -7.67 -20.28 -8.29
C ILE A 63 -9.13 -20.30 -7.84
N TYR A 64 -9.46 -19.60 -6.77
CA TYR A 64 -10.83 -19.47 -6.27
C TYR A 64 -11.08 -18.09 -5.64
N ALA A 65 -12.36 -17.76 -5.49
CA ALA A 65 -12.80 -16.50 -4.90
C ALA A 65 -12.82 -16.61 -3.37
N PHE A 66 -12.09 -15.73 -2.69
CA PHE A 66 -12.18 -15.59 -1.25
C PHE A 66 -12.98 -14.33 -0.89
N PRO A 67 -14.05 -14.42 -0.08
CA PRO A 67 -14.89 -13.25 0.22
C PRO A 67 -14.17 -12.26 1.14
N ASP A 68 -14.24 -10.99 0.79
CA ASP A 68 -13.84 -9.88 1.66
C ASP A 68 -14.99 -9.48 2.62
N LYS A 69 -14.72 -8.65 3.63
CA LYS A 69 -15.70 -8.10 4.57
C LYS A 69 -16.78 -7.25 3.89
N GLN A 70 -16.48 -6.58 2.78
CA GLN A 70 -17.41 -5.65 2.11
C GLN A 70 -18.09 -6.26 0.88
N ASN A 71 -18.38 -7.57 0.91
CA ASN A 71 -18.91 -8.32 -0.24
C ASN A 71 -18.01 -8.29 -1.50
N GLY A 72 -16.75 -7.86 -1.36
CA GLY A 72 -15.72 -7.98 -2.38
C GLY A 72 -15.19 -9.42 -2.50
N ILE A 73 -14.34 -9.65 -3.49
CA ILE A 73 -13.64 -10.94 -3.65
C ILE A 73 -12.14 -10.73 -3.83
N ILE A 74 -11.36 -11.63 -3.25
CA ILE A 74 -9.90 -11.68 -3.37
C ILE A 74 -9.56 -12.94 -4.16
N PRO A 75 -8.80 -12.84 -5.27
CA PRO A 75 -8.33 -14.00 -6.00
C PRO A 75 -7.28 -14.76 -5.18
N VAL A 76 -7.63 -15.97 -4.75
CA VAL A 76 -6.71 -16.84 -4.01
C VAL A 76 -6.23 -17.98 -4.89
N VAL A 77 -4.92 -18.18 -4.91
CA VAL A 77 -4.27 -19.29 -5.59
C VAL A 77 -3.93 -20.37 -4.57
N GLY A 78 -4.46 -21.57 -4.80
CA GLY A 78 -4.18 -22.74 -3.98
C GLY A 78 -2.74 -23.21 -4.13
N VAL A 79 -2.27 -24.05 -3.21
CA VAL A 79 -0.91 -24.62 -3.25
C VAL A 79 -0.66 -25.36 -4.58
N ASP A 80 -1.66 -26.09 -5.09
CA ASP A 80 -1.56 -26.77 -6.38
C ASP A 80 -1.40 -25.80 -7.55
N GLY A 81 -2.10 -24.66 -7.51
CA GLY A 81 -1.97 -23.58 -8.50
C GLY A 81 -0.56 -22.98 -8.48
N TRP A 82 -0.04 -22.68 -7.29
CA TRP A 82 1.34 -22.22 -7.10
C TRP A 82 2.36 -23.23 -7.63
N CYS A 83 2.23 -24.50 -7.23
CA CYS A 83 3.08 -25.58 -7.71
C CYS A 83 3.07 -25.67 -9.24
N ARG A 84 1.90 -25.59 -9.87
CA ARG A 84 1.78 -25.68 -11.34
C ARG A 84 2.49 -24.52 -12.03
N ILE A 85 2.20 -23.27 -11.65
CA ILE A 85 2.78 -22.09 -12.32
C ILE A 85 4.30 -22.00 -12.12
N ILE A 86 4.81 -22.49 -10.98
CA ILE A 86 6.25 -22.56 -10.73
C ILE A 86 6.90 -23.61 -11.64
N ASN A 87 6.35 -24.83 -11.67
CA ASN A 87 6.92 -25.93 -12.46
C ASN A 87 6.85 -25.67 -13.98
N GLU A 88 5.83 -24.96 -14.46
CA GLU A 88 5.71 -24.58 -15.88
C GLU A 88 6.59 -23.39 -16.27
N HIS A 89 7.12 -22.64 -15.31
CA HIS A 89 7.96 -21.48 -15.61
C HIS A 89 9.24 -21.92 -16.32
N SER A 90 9.51 -21.38 -17.51
CA SER A 90 10.60 -21.80 -18.39
C SER A 90 11.98 -21.82 -17.72
N GLN A 91 12.23 -20.85 -16.84
CA GLN A 91 13.48 -20.69 -16.10
C GLN A 91 13.55 -21.46 -14.77
N TYR A 92 12.50 -22.16 -14.34
CA TYR A 92 12.54 -22.96 -13.10
C TYR A 92 13.56 -24.10 -13.25
N ASP A 93 14.44 -24.25 -12.24
CA ASP A 93 15.52 -25.22 -12.23
C ASP A 93 15.62 -26.00 -10.90
N GLY A 94 14.52 -26.10 -10.18
CA GLY A 94 14.43 -26.83 -8.92
C GLY A 94 14.41 -25.95 -7.68
N VAL A 95 14.18 -26.61 -6.54
CA VAL A 95 14.00 -25.99 -5.24
C VAL A 95 14.57 -26.89 -4.14
N GLU A 96 15.20 -26.26 -3.16
CA GLU A 96 15.66 -26.90 -1.92
C GLU A 96 15.04 -26.21 -0.71
N PHE A 97 14.96 -26.93 0.40
CA PHE A 97 14.45 -26.42 1.67
C PHE A 97 15.47 -26.65 2.77
N GLU A 98 15.82 -25.58 3.47
CA GLU A 98 16.60 -25.61 4.71
C GLU A 98 15.67 -25.34 5.89
N TYR A 99 15.84 -26.10 6.96
CA TYR A 99 14.99 -26.04 8.16
C TYR A 99 15.84 -25.62 9.36
N SER A 100 15.28 -24.83 10.25
CA SER A 100 15.91 -24.56 11.55
C SER A 100 16.05 -25.85 12.38
N ASP A 101 17.20 -26.02 13.03
CA ASP A 101 17.38 -27.07 14.04
C ASP A 101 16.51 -26.84 15.29
N LYS A 102 16.14 -25.58 15.54
CA LYS A 102 15.31 -25.19 16.67
C LYS A 102 13.83 -25.42 16.35
N MET A 103 13.20 -26.26 17.16
CA MET A 103 11.76 -26.52 17.11
C MET A 103 11.03 -25.65 18.14
N ILE A 104 9.88 -25.10 17.76
CA ILE A 104 9.05 -24.23 18.57
C ILE A 104 7.60 -24.73 18.53
N LEU A 105 6.91 -24.65 19.66
CA LEU A 105 5.48 -24.90 19.78
C LEU A 105 4.74 -23.56 19.86
N MET A 106 3.97 -23.23 18.82
CA MET A 106 3.17 -22.01 18.79
C MET A 106 1.87 -22.15 19.61
N PRO A 107 1.30 -21.05 20.13
CA PRO A 107 0.05 -21.08 20.89
C PRO A 107 -1.09 -21.76 20.13
N GLY A 108 -1.69 -22.79 20.74
CA GLY A 108 -2.78 -23.57 20.13
C GLY A 108 -2.33 -24.59 19.08
N SER A 109 -1.06 -24.61 18.67
CA SER A 109 -0.53 -25.67 17.81
C SER A 109 -0.50 -27.01 18.56
N LYS A 110 -0.85 -28.08 17.85
CA LYS A 110 -0.76 -29.46 18.38
C LYS A 110 0.60 -30.10 18.11
N VAL A 111 1.42 -29.46 17.28
CA VAL A 111 2.72 -29.98 16.84
C VAL A 111 3.79 -28.90 16.89
N GLU A 112 5.00 -29.30 17.24
CA GLU A 112 6.17 -28.43 17.10
C GLU A 112 6.50 -28.22 15.62
N CYS A 113 7.15 -27.10 15.33
CA CYS A 113 7.56 -26.71 13.98
C CYS A 113 8.93 -26.02 14.05
N PRO A 114 9.79 -26.16 13.02
CA PRO A 114 11.03 -25.39 12.92
C PRO A 114 10.74 -23.89 13.06
N GLU A 115 11.63 -23.17 13.75
CA GLU A 115 11.54 -21.71 13.94
C GLU A 115 11.44 -20.94 12.62
N TRP A 116 12.09 -21.45 11.58
CA TRP A 116 12.03 -20.90 10.24
C TRP A 116 12.24 -22.01 9.20
N ILE A 117 11.78 -21.74 7.98
CA ILE A 117 12.09 -22.53 6.79
C ILE A 117 12.60 -21.58 5.70
N GLU A 118 13.76 -21.90 5.14
CA GLU A 118 14.32 -21.20 3.99
C GLU A 118 14.10 -22.03 2.73
N THR A 119 13.53 -21.39 1.71
CA THR A 119 13.39 -21.97 0.38
C THR A 119 14.45 -21.39 -0.53
N VAL A 120 15.20 -22.27 -1.18
CA VAL A 120 16.25 -21.92 -2.16
C VAL A 120 15.76 -22.33 -3.53
N MET A 121 15.42 -21.36 -4.38
CA MET A 121 14.98 -21.61 -5.76
C MET A 121 16.09 -21.32 -6.75
N TYR A 122 16.29 -22.28 -7.65
CA TYR A 122 17.26 -22.20 -8.72
C TYR A 122 16.59 -21.77 -10.02
N ARG A 123 17.30 -20.96 -10.78
CA ARG A 123 16.88 -20.50 -12.10
C ARG A 123 17.98 -20.72 -13.12
N LYS A 124 17.59 -21.19 -14.31
CA LYS A 124 18.53 -21.46 -15.41
C LYS A 124 19.25 -20.20 -15.92
N ASP A 125 18.62 -19.03 -15.77
CA ASP A 125 19.13 -17.74 -16.24
C ASP A 125 19.93 -16.96 -15.17
N ARG A 126 20.24 -17.57 -14.01
CA ARG A 126 20.97 -16.90 -12.94
C ARG A 126 22.11 -17.75 -12.40
N ALA A 127 23.24 -17.11 -12.09
CA ALA A 127 24.38 -17.77 -11.48
C ALA A 127 24.22 -18.03 -9.97
N ARG A 128 23.27 -17.35 -9.32
CA ARG A 128 23.00 -17.47 -7.87
C ARG A 128 21.52 -17.80 -7.65
N PRO A 129 21.20 -18.70 -6.70
CA PRO A 129 19.81 -19.00 -6.36
C PRO A 129 19.17 -17.83 -5.63
N ILE A 130 17.83 -17.82 -5.62
CA ILE A 130 17.03 -16.95 -4.78
C ILE A 130 16.79 -17.70 -3.47
N LYS A 131 17.11 -17.06 -2.35
CA LYS A 131 16.94 -17.63 -1.01
C LYS A 131 16.00 -16.74 -0.22
N ILE A 132 14.88 -17.29 0.24
CA ILE A 132 13.90 -16.58 1.06
C ILE A 132 13.57 -17.42 2.27
N ARG A 133 13.64 -16.79 3.45
CA ARG A 133 13.40 -17.40 4.75
C ARG A 133 12.16 -16.80 5.36
N GLU A 134 11.22 -17.67 5.74
CA GLU A 134 10.03 -17.29 6.47
C GLU A 134 10.15 -17.79 7.92
N PHE A 135 9.84 -16.92 8.86
CA PHE A 135 9.87 -17.22 10.29
C PHE A 135 8.48 -17.60 10.78
N LEU A 136 8.42 -18.64 11.62
CA LEU A 136 7.16 -19.22 12.09
C LEU A 136 6.35 -18.21 12.91
N ASP A 137 6.97 -17.40 13.75
CA ASP A 137 6.31 -16.41 14.60
C ASP A 137 5.64 -15.28 13.81
N GLU A 138 6.16 -14.93 12.64
CA GLU A 138 5.58 -13.91 11.76
C GLU A 138 4.39 -14.42 10.93
N VAL A 139 4.43 -15.69 10.52
CA VAL A 139 3.43 -16.24 9.58
C VAL A 139 2.39 -17.13 10.25
N TYR A 140 2.65 -17.61 11.46
CA TYR A 140 1.73 -18.48 12.18
C TYR A 140 0.39 -17.78 12.43
N ARG A 141 -0.69 -18.54 12.27
CA ARG A 141 -2.03 -18.05 12.57
C ARG A 141 -2.63 -18.84 13.71
N GLU A 142 -2.92 -18.13 14.78
CA GLU A 142 -3.57 -18.68 15.96
C GLU A 142 -4.98 -19.21 15.64
N PRO A 143 -5.50 -20.14 16.44
CA PRO A 143 -6.89 -20.59 16.30
C PRO A 143 -7.84 -19.40 16.37
N PHE A 144 -8.86 -19.36 15.51
CA PHE A 144 -9.83 -18.27 15.54
C PHE A 144 -10.68 -18.38 16.80
N GLN A 145 -10.66 -17.33 17.62
CA GLN A 145 -11.49 -17.23 18.82
C GLN A 145 -12.65 -16.25 18.58
N GLY A 146 -13.88 -16.72 18.78
CA GLY A 146 -15.08 -15.92 18.59
C GLY A 146 -16.01 -15.99 19.80
N LYS A 147 -16.93 -15.03 19.90
CA LYS A 147 -18.03 -15.07 20.86
C LYS A 147 -19.31 -15.44 20.12
N GLY A 148 -19.78 -16.66 20.34
CA GLY A 148 -21.02 -17.16 19.78
C GLY A 148 -22.19 -16.91 20.73
N ARG A 149 -23.40 -17.20 20.25
CA ARG A 149 -24.62 -17.13 21.06
C ARG A 149 -24.59 -17.99 22.33
N ASN A 150 -23.75 -19.04 22.33
CA ASN A 150 -23.60 -20.00 23.42
C ASN A 150 -22.30 -19.81 24.22
N GLY A 151 -21.63 -18.66 24.10
CA GLY A 151 -20.36 -18.37 24.78
C GLY A 151 -19.15 -18.34 23.84
N PRO A 152 -17.93 -18.22 24.39
CA PRO A 152 -16.71 -18.23 23.59
C PRO A 152 -16.52 -19.58 22.90
N TYR A 153 -16.12 -19.55 21.63
CA TYR A 153 -15.77 -20.74 20.85
C TYR A 153 -14.42 -20.53 20.17
N THR A 154 -13.71 -21.64 19.92
CA THR A 154 -12.43 -21.67 19.21
C THR A 154 -12.57 -22.56 17.98
N ILE A 155 -12.16 -22.05 16.82
CA ILE A 155 -12.08 -22.81 15.56
C ILE A 155 -10.60 -23.05 15.28
N GLU A 156 -10.20 -24.32 15.31
CA GLU A 156 -8.87 -24.72 14.89
C GLU A 156 -8.78 -24.74 13.36
N GLY A 157 -7.68 -24.19 12.83
CA GLY A 157 -7.36 -24.18 11.42
C GLY A 157 -6.22 -25.15 11.05
N PRO A 158 -5.79 -25.13 9.77
CA PRO A 158 -4.68 -25.96 9.29
C PRO A 158 -3.38 -25.73 10.04
N TRP A 159 -3.13 -24.51 10.51
CA TRP A 159 -1.94 -24.15 11.28
C TRP A 159 -1.82 -24.89 12.61
N GLN A 160 -2.93 -25.35 13.20
CA GLN A 160 -2.91 -26.07 14.48
C GLN A 160 -2.54 -27.55 14.32
N THR A 161 -2.86 -28.16 13.17
CA THR A 161 -2.65 -29.60 12.93
C THR A 161 -1.48 -29.89 11.99
N HIS A 162 -1.17 -28.98 11.07
CA HIS A 162 -0.20 -29.17 9.99
C HIS A 162 0.78 -27.99 9.88
N THR A 163 1.21 -27.44 11.03
CA THR A 163 2.07 -26.23 11.13
C THR A 163 3.30 -26.28 10.23
N LYS A 164 4.04 -27.40 10.24
CA LYS A 164 5.24 -27.60 9.39
C LYS A 164 4.93 -27.49 7.89
N ARG A 165 3.79 -28.05 7.46
CA ARG A 165 3.37 -28.02 6.07
C ARG A 165 2.97 -26.61 5.66
N GLN A 166 2.25 -25.90 6.53
CA GLN A 166 1.85 -24.51 6.30
C GLN A 166 3.06 -23.57 6.19
N LEU A 167 4.03 -23.68 7.12
CA LEU A 167 5.26 -22.88 7.06
C LEU A 167 6.06 -23.15 5.78
N ARG A 168 6.18 -24.43 5.37
CA ARG A 168 6.85 -24.78 4.11
C ARG A 168 6.14 -24.19 2.90
N HIS A 169 4.81 -24.23 2.86
CA HIS A 169 4.04 -23.62 1.76
C HIS A 169 4.26 -22.10 1.72
N LYS A 170 4.28 -21.43 2.87
CA LYS A 170 4.58 -19.99 2.97
C LYS A 170 5.96 -19.66 2.39
N SER A 171 7.00 -20.35 2.86
CA SER A 171 8.36 -20.16 2.38
C SER A 171 8.48 -20.43 0.86
N PHE A 172 7.83 -21.49 0.39
CA PHE A 172 7.80 -21.83 -1.03
C PHE A 172 7.15 -20.75 -1.89
N ILE A 173 5.97 -20.26 -1.48
CA ILE A 173 5.20 -19.25 -2.22
C ILE A 173 5.94 -17.91 -2.23
N GLN A 174 6.45 -17.45 -1.08
CA GLN A 174 7.18 -16.17 -1.02
C GLN A 174 8.48 -16.22 -1.83
N CYS A 175 9.22 -17.32 -1.78
CA CYS A 175 10.39 -17.51 -2.64
C CYS A 175 10.03 -17.48 -4.13
N ALA A 176 8.95 -18.17 -4.52
CA ALA A 176 8.46 -18.17 -5.90
C ALA A 176 8.09 -16.77 -6.42
N ARG A 177 7.44 -15.95 -5.57
CA ARG A 177 7.10 -14.57 -5.93
C ARG A 177 8.34 -13.76 -6.31
N ILE A 178 9.38 -13.84 -5.51
CA ILE A 178 10.64 -13.12 -5.76
C ILE A 178 11.41 -13.74 -6.93
N ALA A 179 11.43 -15.06 -7.02
CA ALA A 179 12.14 -15.77 -8.09
C ALA A 179 11.52 -15.51 -9.47
N PHE A 180 10.20 -15.49 -9.60
CA PHE A 180 9.48 -15.48 -10.88
C PHE A 180 8.66 -14.22 -11.14
N GLY A 181 8.57 -13.29 -10.17
CA GLY A 181 7.82 -12.05 -10.33
C GLY A 181 6.30 -12.25 -10.32
N PHE A 182 5.81 -13.27 -9.60
CA PHE A 182 4.38 -13.50 -9.48
C PHE A 182 3.71 -12.42 -8.62
N VAL A 183 2.85 -11.61 -9.24
CA VAL A 183 2.17 -10.45 -8.65
C VAL A 183 0.64 -10.56 -8.76
N GLY A 184 -0.10 -9.91 -7.85
CA GLY A 184 -1.57 -9.84 -7.93
C GLY A 184 -2.32 -11.14 -7.64
N ILE A 185 -1.62 -12.19 -7.19
CA ILE A 185 -2.21 -13.42 -6.64
C ILE A 185 -1.88 -13.52 -5.17
N PHE A 186 -2.74 -14.13 -4.37
CA PHE A 186 -2.56 -14.30 -2.93
C PHE A 186 -2.71 -15.77 -2.55
N ASP A 187 -2.01 -16.20 -1.50
CA ASP A 187 -2.41 -17.44 -0.84
C ASP A 187 -3.56 -17.21 0.15
N GLN A 188 -4.10 -18.30 0.70
CA GLN A 188 -5.27 -18.25 1.57
C GLN A 188 -5.04 -17.39 2.83
N ASP A 189 -3.86 -17.50 3.43
CA ASP A 189 -3.53 -16.79 4.66
C ASP A 189 -3.30 -15.29 4.41
N GLU A 190 -2.72 -14.90 3.27
CA GLU A 190 -2.62 -13.51 2.84
C GLU A 190 -4.02 -12.92 2.61
N ALA A 191 -4.90 -13.62 1.90
CA ALA A 191 -6.27 -13.16 1.68
C ALA A 191 -7.07 -13.02 2.98
N GLU A 192 -6.86 -13.93 3.93
CA GLU A 192 -7.45 -13.80 5.26
C GLU A 192 -6.89 -12.61 6.03
N ARG A 193 -5.58 -12.33 5.95
CA ARG A 193 -5.01 -11.11 6.55
C ARG A 193 -5.57 -9.84 5.92
N ILE A 194 -5.71 -9.80 4.59
CA ILE A 194 -6.34 -8.67 3.88
C ILE A 194 -7.77 -8.46 4.38
N ARG A 195 -8.57 -9.53 4.41
CA ARG A 195 -9.93 -9.49 4.95
C ARG A 195 -9.94 -9.00 6.41
N ASP A 196 -9.03 -9.49 7.23
CA ASP A 196 -8.99 -9.18 8.66
C ASP A 196 -8.52 -7.73 8.94
N MET A 197 -7.61 -7.19 8.13
CA MET A 197 -7.16 -5.79 8.17
C MET A 197 -8.23 -4.81 7.64
N GLY A 198 -9.11 -5.26 6.74
CA GLY A 198 -9.93 -4.36 5.93
C GLY A 198 -9.10 -3.73 4.80
N ASP A 199 -9.74 -3.12 3.81
CA ASP A 199 -9.02 -2.51 2.69
C ASP A 199 -7.96 -1.52 3.20
N ALA A 200 -6.71 -1.73 2.79
CA ALA A 200 -5.75 -0.64 2.77
C ALA A 200 -6.34 0.44 1.88
N GLU A 201 -6.49 1.68 2.37
CA GLU A 201 -6.80 2.80 1.49
C GLU A 201 -5.79 2.78 0.34
N VAL A 202 -6.26 2.45 -0.86
CA VAL A 202 -5.47 2.64 -2.07
C VAL A 202 -5.28 4.14 -2.17
N VAL A 203 -4.13 4.63 -1.69
CA VAL A 203 -3.66 5.96 -2.07
C VAL A 203 -3.48 5.86 -3.58
N PRO A 204 -4.28 6.56 -4.40
CA PRO A 204 -4.09 6.50 -5.84
C PRO A 204 -2.64 6.87 -6.13
N MET A 205 -1.97 6.05 -6.94
CA MET A 205 -0.69 6.42 -7.55
C MET A 205 -0.94 7.70 -8.33
N VAL A 206 -0.54 8.84 -7.76
CA VAL A 206 -0.48 10.09 -8.49
C VAL A 206 0.69 9.91 -9.46
N THR A 207 0.39 9.65 -10.73
CA THR A 207 1.35 9.83 -11.82
C THR A 207 1.89 11.25 -11.65
N PRO A 208 3.20 11.47 -11.48
CA PRO A 208 3.71 12.81 -11.28
C PRO A 208 3.59 13.56 -12.60
N ALA A 209 2.46 14.24 -12.80
CA ALA A 209 2.43 15.42 -13.63
C ALA A 209 3.21 16.48 -12.86
N ILE A 210 4.40 16.79 -13.36
CA ILE A 210 5.18 17.94 -12.89
C ILE A 210 4.34 19.19 -13.19
N ASN A 211 3.65 19.70 -12.17
CA ASN A 211 3.08 21.03 -12.14
C ASN A 211 3.78 21.79 -10.99
N PRO A 212 4.58 22.82 -11.29
CA PRO A 212 5.56 23.37 -10.36
C PRO A 212 5.00 24.40 -9.36
N ASN A 213 3.70 24.45 -9.09
CA ASN A 213 3.16 25.43 -8.14
C ASN A 213 1.98 24.86 -7.33
N ASN A 214 2.06 25.09 -6.02
CA ASN A 214 1.06 24.92 -4.96
C ASN A 214 0.92 23.56 -4.27
N ASP A 215 1.56 23.52 -3.10
CA ASP A 215 1.17 22.90 -1.84
C ASP A 215 -0.35 22.83 -1.59
N GLN A 216 -0.81 21.65 -1.14
CA GLN A 216 -1.84 21.40 -0.10
C GLN A 216 -2.25 19.89 -0.06
N PRO A 217 -2.84 19.37 1.04
CA PRO A 217 -2.24 19.09 2.35
C PRO A 217 -2.22 17.57 2.65
N VAL A 218 -1.32 17.14 3.53
CA VAL A 218 -1.18 15.74 3.99
C VAL A 218 -2.38 15.31 4.84
N LYS A 219 -2.94 14.12 4.59
CA LYS A 219 -4.02 13.50 5.38
C LYS A 219 -3.67 13.51 6.89
N GLN A 220 -4.48 14.20 7.69
CA GLN A 220 -4.36 14.28 9.14
C GLN A 220 -4.58 12.90 9.80
N ILE A 221 -3.53 12.38 10.43
CA ILE A 221 -3.69 11.46 11.56
C ILE A 221 -4.15 12.33 12.73
N ASP A 222 -5.24 11.96 13.40
CA ASP A 222 -5.83 12.76 14.48
C ASP A 222 -4.91 12.73 15.72
N TYR A 223 -4.01 13.69 15.79
CA TYR A 223 -3.10 13.94 16.91
C TYR A 223 -3.67 14.97 17.91
N GLN A 224 -4.97 15.32 17.86
CA GLN A 224 -5.59 16.37 18.69
C GLN A 224 -5.34 16.23 20.20
N ARG A 225 -5.00 15.01 20.66
CA ARG A 225 -4.60 14.75 22.06
C ARG A 225 -3.25 15.38 22.46
N LEU A 226 -2.38 15.69 21.49
CA LEU A 226 -1.03 16.23 21.70
C LEU A 226 -1.04 17.76 21.66
N ASP A 227 -1.93 18.38 20.91
CA ASP A 227 -2.11 19.83 20.76
C ASP A 227 -2.06 20.60 22.09
N PRO A 228 -2.83 20.24 23.14
CA PRO A 228 -2.81 21.02 24.39
C PRO A 228 -1.46 20.92 25.15
N ILE A 229 -0.64 19.91 24.87
CA ILE A 229 0.70 19.77 25.43
C ILE A 229 1.70 20.57 24.59
N LEU A 230 1.56 20.52 23.26
CA LEU A 230 2.43 21.19 22.31
C LEU A 230 2.21 22.70 22.30
N GLU A 231 0.98 23.19 22.45
CA GLU A 231 0.66 24.62 22.63
C GLU A 231 1.36 25.18 23.88
N LYS A 232 1.22 24.50 25.03
CA LYS A 232 1.90 24.92 26.27
C LYS A 232 3.42 24.90 26.15
N LEU A 233 3.95 24.01 25.31
CA LEU A 233 5.38 23.91 25.07
C LEU A 233 5.86 25.02 24.13
N ALA A 234 5.10 25.32 23.08
CA ALA A 234 5.34 26.41 22.14
C ALA A 234 5.25 27.78 22.84
N ASP A 235 4.25 28.00 23.69
CA ASP A 235 4.09 29.24 24.47
C ASP A 235 5.29 29.51 25.39
N ARG A 236 5.83 28.45 26.00
CA ARG A 236 7.05 28.57 26.83
C ARG A 236 8.29 28.80 25.99
N ALA A 237 8.37 28.14 24.84
CA ALA A 237 9.50 28.27 23.91
C ALA A 237 9.56 29.67 23.30
N SER A 238 8.42 30.26 22.94
CA SER A 238 8.32 31.61 22.39
C SER A 238 8.70 32.68 23.43
N GLN A 239 8.20 32.57 24.67
CA GLN A 239 8.49 33.52 25.75
C GLN A 239 9.97 33.52 26.17
N GLN A 240 10.66 32.40 26.01
CA GLN A 240 12.04 32.22 26.49
C GLN A 240 13.06 32.11 25.35
N SER A 241 12.63 32.27 24.08
CA SER A 241 13.45 32.03 22.88
C SER A 241 14.20 30.69 22.94
N ALA A 242 13.53 29.65 23.45
CA ALA A 242 14.15 28.37 23.82
C ALA A 242 13.61 27.19 23.00
N TRP A 243 13.39 27.39 21.71
CA TRP A 243 12.84 26.38 20.78
C TRP A 243 13.71 25.12 20.67
N GLY A 244 15.03 25.27 20.74
CA GLY A 244 15.95 24.12 20.78
C GLY A 244 15.71 23.17 21.96
N ALA A 245 15.35 23.71 23.14
CA ALA A 245 15.03 22.90 24.31
C ALA A 245 13.65 22.21 24.18
N ALA A 246 12.68 22.86 23.54
CA ALA A 246 11.39 22.26 23.23
C ALA A 246 11.51 21.09 22.26
N LEU A 247 12.33 21.24 21.20
CA LEU A 247 12.63 20.17 20.26
C LEU A 247 13.38 19.01 20.93
N GLN A 248 14.31 19.28 21.83
CA GLN A 248 14.99 18.23 22.58
C GLN A 248 14.02 17.44 23.46
N TYR A 249 13.12 18.12 24.16
CA TYR A 249 12.07 17.47 24.97
C TYR A 249 11.14 16.59 24.12
N VAL A 250 10.74 17.05 22.92
CA VAL A 250 9.92 16.24 21.99
C VAL A 250 10.70 15.02 21.49
N ASN A 251 11.99 15.17 21.18
CA ASN A 251 12.86 14.09 20.73
C ASN A 251 13.00 12.96 21.76
N GLU A 252 13.00 13.30 23.05
CA GLU A 252 13.14 12.36 24.16
C GLU A 252 11.78 11.74 24.57
N ARG A 253 10.69 12.50 24.48
CA ARG A 253 9.38 12.11 25.01
C ARG A 253 8.49 11.35 24.02
N PHE A 254 8.59 11.62 22.72
CA PHE A 254 7.74 11.03 21.69
C PHE A 254 8.54 10.14 20.72
N LYS A 255 7.89 9.16 20.09
CA LYS A 255 8.52 8.26 19.11
C LYS A 255 7.61 8.02 17.91
N GLY A 256 8.20 7.68 16.77
CA GLY A 256 7.46 7.40 15.53
C GLY A 256 6.71 8.64 15.02
N SER A 257 5.53 8.43 14.45
CA SER A 257 4.77 9.49 13.76
C SER A 257 4.25 10.59 14.71
N GLU A 258 4.07 10.32 16.01
CA GLU A 258 3.74 11.35 17.01
C GLU A 258 4.88 12.35 17.22
N LYS A 259 6.13 11.88 17.12
CA LYS A 259 7.31 12.73 17.24
C LYS A 259 7.44 13.65 16.03
N GLU A 260 7.21 13.11 14.84
CA GLU A 260 7.25 13.88 13.59
C GLU A 260 6.19 14.97 13.60
N TYR A 261 4.96 14.65 14.03
CA TYR A 261 3.90 15.64 14.21
C TYR A 261 4.27 16.74 15.21
N ALA A 262 4.78 16.35 16.39
CA ALA A 262 5.17 17.30 17.44
C ALA A 262 6.34 18.22 17.03
N ILE A 263 7.30 17.70 16.26
CA ILE A 263 8.38 18.51 15.68
C ILE A 263 7.82 19.49 14.66
N GLN A 264 6.96 19.02 13.75
CA GLN A 264 6.36 19.88 12.74
C GLN A 264 5.54 21.00 13.39
N PHE A 265 4.70 20.68 14.38
CA PHE A 265 3.90 21.66 15.11
C PHE A 265 4.76 22.76 15.76
N LEU A 266 5.89 22.40 16.39
CA LEU A 266 6.79 23.38 17.01
C LEU A 266 7.51 24.24 15.96
N ASN A 267 7.95 23.65 14.86
CA ASN A 267 8.62 24.36 13.77
C ASN A 267 7.66 25.33 13.07
N ASP A 268 6.40 24.93 12.86
CA ASP A 268 5.36 25.78 12.28
C ASP A 268 5.09 26.98 13.20
N LYS A 269 5.00 26.75 14.52
CA LYS A 269 4.81 27.83 15.50
C LYS A 269 6.01 28.76 15.63
N GLU A 270 7.24 28.25 15.56
CA GLU A 270 8.45 29.07 15.52
C GLU A 270 8.50 29.92 14.24
N SER A 271 8.15 29.32 13.10
CA SER A 271 8.13 30.00 11.81
C SER A 271 7.04 31.07 11.73
N GLU A 272 5.84 30.80 12.26
CA GLU A 272 4.78 31.80 12.40
C GLU A 272 5.23 33.00 13.26
N LEU A 273 5.91 32.73 14.37
CA LEU A 273 6.44 33.79 15.23
C LEU A 273 7.49 34.63 14.49
N ILE A 274 8.42 33.99 13.77
CA ILE A 274 9.46 34.67 12.99
C ILE A 274 8.84 35.52 11.87
N ALA A 275 7.85 34.97 11.17
CA ALA A 275 7.13 35.68 10.11
C ALA A 275 6.38 36.91 10.68
N LEU A 276 5.74 36.79 11.84
CA LEU A 276 5.09 37.92 12.51
C LEU A 276 6.10 38.99 12.92
N THR A 277 7.29 38.60 13.40
CA THR A 277 8.34 39.59 13.73
C THR A 277 8.93 40.30 12.51
N HIS A 278 9.02 39.63 11.35
CA HIS A 278 9.52 40.25 10.11
C HIS A 278 8.52 41.21 9.46
N VAL A 279 7.21 40.95 9.59
CA VAL A 279 6.16 41.84 9.06
C VAL A 279 6.06 43.14 9.88
N ASP A 280 6.29 43.08 11.20
CA ASP A 280 6.38 44.29 12.03
C ASP A 280 7.64 45.12 11.70
N GLU A 281 8.76 44.50 11.30
CA GLU A 281 9.96 45.22 10.85
C GLU A 281 9.76 45.87 9.47
N GLU A 282 9.20 45.16 8.48
CA GLU A 282 8.93 45.73 7.14
C GLU A 282 7.88 46.85 7.16
N SER A 283 6.85 46.74 7.99
CA SER A 283 5.85 47.80 8.15
C SER A 283 6.44 49.04 8.81
N SER A 284 7.39 48.87 9.75
CA SER A 284 8.14 49.99 10.33
C SER A 284 9.11 50.66 9.34
N GLU A 285 9.73 49.89 8.42
CA GLU A 285 10.58 50.43 7.33
C GLU A 285 9.78 51.16 6.24
N LEU A 286 8.59 50.65 5.88
CA LEU A 286 7.68 51.29 4.91
C LEU A 286 7.09 52.60 5.45
N GLU A 287 6.84 52.70 6.75
CA GLU A 287 6.39 53.94 7.39
C GLU A 287 7.51 55.00 7.35
N LEU A 288 8.78 54.61 7.55
CA LEU A 288 9.95 55.48 7.38
C LEU A 288 10.15 55.95 5.93
N LEU A 289 10.03 55.06 4.94
CA LEU A 289 10.16 55.38 3.51
C LEU A 289 9.04 56.29 2.97
N SER A 290 7.82 56.16 3.50
CA SER A 290 6.69 57.00 3.10
C SER A 290 6.86 58.47 3.48
N THR A 291 7.65 58.76 4.53
CA THR A 291 7.95 60.14 4.94
C THR A 291 9.00 60.83 4.05
N GLU A 292 9.78 60.09 3.26
CA GLU A 292 10.81 60.67 2.38
C GLU A 292 10.27 61.04 0.97
N VAL A 293 9.11 60.52 0.56
CA VAL A 293 8.57 60.69 -0.81
C VAL A 293 7.63 61.90 -0.95
N GLU A 294 7.09 62.45 0.13
CA GLU A 294 6.18 63.61 0.07
C GLU A 294 6.86 64.96 -0.27
N ASP A 295 8.19 65.05 -0.25
CA ASP A 295 8.90 66.33 -0.47
C ASP A 295 9.22 66.64 -1.95
N ASP A 296 9.12 65.69 -2.89
CA ASP A 296 9.64 65.87 -4.27
C ASP A 296 8.57 66.08 -5.37
N GLU A 297 7.28 65.88 -5.11
CA GLU A 297 6.20 66.05 -6.12
C GLU A 297 5.55 67.46 -6.14
N LYS A 298 6.38 68.51 -6.07
CA LYS A 298 5.92 69.89 -6.32
C LYS A 298 6.80 70.67 -7.30
N THR A 299 7.01 70.14 -8.52
CA THR A 299 7.42 71.01 -9.63
C THR A 299 6.93 70.57 -11.02
N SER A 300 5.84 71.20 -11.46
CA SER A 300 5.61 71.82 -12.79
C SER A 300 5.79 70.98 -14.07
N GLN A 301 4.71 70.57 -14.74
CA GLN A 301 3.98 71.27 -15.83
C GLN A 301 4.68 71.40 -17.21
N ALA A 302 3.94 70.94 -18.24
CA ALA A 302 3.77 71.47 -19.61
C ALA A 302 4.20 70.54 -20.77
N MET A 303 3.21 70.03 -21.52
CA MET A 303 3.35 69.60 -22.91
C MET A 303 2.86 70.72 -23.85
N PRO A 304 3.31 70.72 -25.12
CA PRO A 304 2.31 70.62 -26.19
C PRO A 304 2.68 69.65 -27.32
N GLU A 305 1.62 69.23 -28.04
CA GLU A 305 1.52 68.27 -29.14
C GLU A 305 2.32 68.63 -30.41
N PHE A 306 2.71 67.63 -31.21
CA PHE A 306 2.73 67.72 -32.68
C PHE A 306 2.61 66.32 -33.33
N SER A 307 2.01 66.34 -34.52
CA SER A 307 1.40 65.29 -35.35
C SER A 307 2.31 64.25 -36.00
N ASP A 308 1.71 63.09 -36.31
CA ASP A 308 2.21 62.03 -37.20
C ASP A 308 2.38 62.49 -38.66
N GLU A 309 3.53 62.21 -39.27
CA GLU A 309 3.63 61.90 -40.70
C GLU A 309 4.93 61.16 -41.08
N GLU A 310 4.81 60.32 -42.11
CA GLU A 310 5.83 59.70 -42.97
C GLU A 310 6.56 58.40 -42.57
N ALA A 311 6.02 57.30 -43.10
CA ALA A 311 6.59 56.46 -44.16
C ALA A 311 8.11 56.16 -44.19
N GLY A 312 8.46 54.87 -44.27
CA GLY A 312 9.81 54.45 -44.64
C GLY A 312 10.00 52.94 -44.77
N SER A 313 9.73 52.41 -45.95
CA SER A 313 10.08 51.06 -46.42
C SER A 313 11.59 50.81 -46.44
N PHE A 314 12.06 49.63 -46.03
CA PHE A 314 13.22 48.92 -46.59
C PHE A 314 13.02 47.41 -46.36
N HIS A 315 12.66 46.64 -47.40
CA HIS A 315 13.52 45.75 -48.20
C HIS A 315 14.17 44.61 -47.38
#